data_AF-A0A8B6GQ59-F1
#
_entry.id   AF-A0A8B6GQ59-F1
#
_cell.length_a   1.000
_cell.length_b   1.000
_cell.length_c   1.000
_cell.angle_alpha   90.00
_cell.angle_beta   90.00
_cell.angle_gamma   90.00
#
_symmetry.space_group_name_H-M   'P 1'
#
loop_
_entity.id
_entity.type
_entity.pdbx_description
1 polymer ?
#
loop_
_entity_poly.entity_id
_entity_poly.type
_entity_poly.pdbx_seq_one_letter_code
_entity_poly.pdbx_strand_id
1 'polypeptide(L)'
;MGQDIEDKVKACGLCAQHQSLNAKEPMLMPEIPERPWSKVATDLFEYQKQHYLLVVDYYSKWPEVMKLDNETSKNTIDYLKGLMSRFGYIDELVSDNGPQFSSLEFKRFATEYGF
;
A
#
# COMPACT_ATOMS: atom_id res chain seq x y z
N MET A 1 21.78 9.24 42.33
CA MET A 1 21.20 10.59 42.16
C MET A 1 20.71 10.84 40.74
N GLY A 2 21.55 10.76 39.69
CA GLY A 2 21.06 10.85 38.30
C GLY A 2 20.15 9.69 37.89
N GLN A 3 20.55 8.46 38.23
CA GLN A 3 19.78 7.23 37.97
C GLN A 3 18.36 7.28 38.56
N ASP A 4 18.24 7.70 39.83
CA ASP A 4 16.95 7.72 40.54
C ASP A 4 15.95 8.70 39.92
N ILE A 5 16.46 9.79 39.33
CA ILE A 5 15.65 10.77 38.60
C ILE A 5 15.19 10.18 37.27
N GLU A 6 16.08 9.52 36.53
CA GLU A 6 15.70 8.82 35.29
C GLU A 6 14.66 7.74 35.53
N ASP A 7 14.82 6.92 36.55
CA ASP A 7 13.90 5.83 36.86
C ASP A 7 12.52 6.36 37.26
N LYS A 8 12.48 7.48 38.00
CA LYS A 8 11.23 8.14 38.39
C LYS A 8 10.52 8.80 37.19
N VAL A 9 11.28 9.37 36.25
CA VAL A 9 10.72 9.95 35.02
C VAL A 9 10.21 8.84 34.09
N LYS A 10 10.95 7.73 33.94
CA LYS A 10 10.54 6.55 33.15
C LYS A 10 9.29 5.87 33.73
N ALA A 11 9.15 5.83 35.05
CA ALA A 11 7.99 5.25 35.73
C ALA A 11 6.76 6.17 35.75
N CYS A 12 6.89 7.44 35.34
CA CYS A 12 5.78 8.39 35.33
C CYS A 12 4.97 8.29 34.03
N GLY A 13 3.72 7.84 34.11
CA GLY A 13 2.82 7.72 32.96
C GLY A 13 2.53 9.03 32.23
N LEU A 14 2.44 10.15 32.97
CA LEU A 14 2.26 11.48 32.36
C LEU A 14 3.52 11.92 31.59
N CYS A 15 4.70 11.64 32.14
CA CYS A 15 5.95 11.93 31.43
C CYS A 15 6.06 11.07 30.16
N ALA A 16 5.77 9.77 30.24
CA ALA A 16 5.83 8.87 29.09
C ALA A 16 4.85 9.26 27.96
N GLN A 17 3.67 9.79 28.29
CA GLN A 17 2.69 10.26 27.30
C GLN A 17 3.14 11.52 26.56
N HIS A 18 3.89 12.41 27.21
CA HIS A 18 4.31 13.71 26.68
C HIS A 18 5.79 13.77 26.30
N GLN A 19 6.55 12.69 26.53
CA GLN A 19 7.95 12.60 26.16
C GLN A 19 8.08 12.65 24.63
N SER A 20 9.15 13.27 24.14
CA SER A 20 9.51 13.20 22.73
C SER A 20 9.63 11.73 22.31
N LEU A 21 8.91 11.34 21.26
CA LEU A 21 8.93 9.98 20.74
C LEU A 21 10.37 9.50 20.50
N ASN A 22 10.57 8.20 20.66
CA ASN A 22 11.82 7.55 20.27
C ASN A 22 12.19 7.91 18.82
N ALA A 23 13.48 7.80 18.50
CA ALA A 23 13.94 7.93 17.12
C ALA A 23 13.05 7.05 16.21
N LYS A 24 12.52 7.66 15.15
CA LYS A 24 11.69 6.94 14.19
C LYS A 24 12.50 5.74 13.67
N GLU A 25 11.85 4.59 13.58
CA GLU A 25 12.47 3.42 12.98
C GLU A 25 13.02 3.78 11.59
N PRO A 26 14.22 3.29 11.23
CA PRO A 26 14.79 3.54 9.91
C PRO A 26 13.83 3.04 8.82
N MET A 27 13.70 3.81 7.74
CA MET A 27 12.97 3.33 6.57
C MET A 27 13.67 2.09 6.00
N LEU A 28 12.97 0.96 6.02
CA LEU A 28 13.43 -0.27 5.40
C LEU A 28 13.19 -0.17 3.89
N MET A 29 14.24 -0.42 3.11
CA MET A 29 14.08 -0.54 1.67
C MET A 29 13.46 -1.90 1.36
N PRO A 30 12.31 -1.96 0.65
CA PRO A 30 11.74 -3.22 0.22
C PRO A 30 12.68 -3.90 -0.79
N GLU A 31 12.73 -5.23 -0.74
CA GLU A 31 13.47 -6.02 -1.72
C GLU A 31 12.91 -5.79 -3.13
N ILE A 32 13.81 -5.71 -4.11
CA ILE A 32 13.42 -5.59 -5.52
C ILE A 32 13.00 -6.99 -5.97
N PRO A 33 11.82 -7.14 -6.59
CA PRO A 33 11.37 -8.44 -7.07
C PRO A 33 12.28 -9.03 -8.15
N GLU A 34 12.19 -10.33 -8.42
CA GLU A 34 13.03 -10.99 -9.44
C GLU A 34 12.54 -10.78 -10.89
N ARG A 35 11.26 -10.42 -11.08
CA ARG A 35 10.60 -10.34 -12.38
C ARG A 35 9.78 -9.06 -12.50
N PRO A 36 9.76 -8.39 -13.67
CA PRO A 36 8.78 -7.33 -13.95
C PRO A 36 7.35 -7.79 -13.68
N TRP A 37 6.55 -6.92 -13.08
CA TRP A 37 5.13 -7.14 -12.80
C TRP A 37 4.82 -8.26 -11.80
N SER A 38 5.82 -8.84 -11.12
CA SER A 38 5.55 -9.79 -10.04
C SER A 38 4.98 -9.09 -8.81
N LYS A 39 5.52 -7.91 -8.45
CA LYS A 39 5.01 -7.09 -7.35
C LYS A 39 4.59 -5.73 -7.88
N VAL A 40 3.36 -5.33 -7.62
CA VAL A 40 2.83 -4.03 -8.04
C VAL A 40 2.26 -3.26 -6.85
N ALA A 41 2.46 -1.94 -6.86
CA ALA A 41 1.71 -1.03 -5.99
C ALA A 41 0.50 -0.50 -6.77
N THR A 42 -0.63 -0.31 -6.11
CA THR A 42 -1.81 0.31 -6.68
C THR A 42 -2.37 1.36 -5.74
N ASP A 43 -2.80 2.49 -6.30
CA ASP A 43 -3.37 3.61 -5.55
C ASP A 43 -4.43 4.35 -6.38
N LEU A 44 -5.31 5.07 -5.71
CA LEU A 44 -6.30 5.92 -6.34
C LEU A 44 -6.01 7.40 -6.10
N PHE A 45 -6.20 8.19 -7.15
CA PHE A 45 -6.08 9.64 -7.04
C PHE A 45 -7.15 10.36 -7.86
N GLU A 46 -7.46 11.58 -7.44
CA GLU A 46 -8.36 12.47 -8.15
C GLU A 46 -7.56 13.58 -8.85
N TYR A 47 -7.88 13.82 -10.12
CA TYR A 47 -7.36 14.96 -10.87
C TYR A 47 -8.46 15.57 -11.72
N GLN A 48 -8.66 16.89 -11.60
CA GLN A 48 -9.70 17.63 -12.33
C GLN A 48 -11.12 17.02 -12.20
N LYS A 49 -11.50 16.59 -10.98
CA LYS A 49 -12.80 15.93 -10.69
C LYS A 49 -12.99 14.60 -11.42
N GLN A 50 -11.91 13.95 -11.80
CA GLN A 50 -11.90 12.62 -12.41
C GLN A 50 -11.04 11.70 -11.55
N HIS A 51 -11.48 10.45 -11.41
CA HIS A 51 -10.80 9.46 -10.59
C HIS A 51 -9.91 8.58 -11.46
N TYR A 52 -8.76 8.21 -10.93
CA TYR A 52 -7.76 7.43 -11.62
C TYR A 52 -7.20 6.33 -10.74
N LEU A 53 -6.88 5.20 -11.36
CA LEU A 53 -6.10 4.13 -10.78
C LEU A 53 -4.66 4.27 -11.29
N LEU A 54 -3.71 4.37 -10.36
CA LEU A 54 -2.29 4.28 -10.62
C LEU A 54 -1.82 2.88 -10.23
N VAL A 55 -1.13 2.19 -11.13
CA VAL A 55 -0.44 0.93 -10.85
C VAL A 55 1.03 1.09 -11.18
N VAL A 56 1.92 0.73 -10.26
CA VAL A 56 3.37 0.87 -10.41
C VAL A 56 4.05 -0.47 -10.20
N ASP A 57 4.84 -0.90 -11.17
CA ASP A 57 5.69 -2.09 -11.06
C ASP A 57 6.88 -1.83 -10.13
N TYR A 58 7.08 -2.70 -9.13
CA TYR A 58 8.21 -2.56 -8.20
C TYR A 58 9.56 -2.83 -8.86
N TYR A 59 9.62 -3.63 -9.92
CA TYR A 59 10.88 -3.96 -10.60
C TYR A 59 11.38 -2.79 -11.45
N SER A 60 10.59 -2.37 -12.44
CA SER A 60 10.98 -1.35 -13.42
C SER A 60 10.64 0.08 -13.00
N LYS A 61 9.82 0.25 -11.96
CA LYS A 61 9.21 1.53 -11.57
C LYS A 61 8.30 2.13 -12.66
N TRP A 62 7.83 1.33 -13.61
CA TRP A 62 6.92 1.75 -14.67
C TRP A 62 5.52 2.04 -14.12
N PRO A 63 4.96 3.25 -14.34
CA PRO A 63 3.60 3.59 -13.95
C PRO A 63 2.60 3.34 -15.09
N GLU A 64 1.47 2.72 -14.77
CA GLU A 64 0.26 2.69 -15.59
C GLU A 64 -0.83 3.50 -14.91
N VAL A 65 -1.45 4.42 -15.66
CA VAL A 65 -2.53 5.29 -15.16
C VAL A 65 -3.77 5.06 -15.97
N MET A 66 -4.90 4.92 -15.28
CA MET A 66 -6.16 4.58 -15.90
C MET A 66 -7.28 5.40 -15.32
N LYS A 67 -8.09 5.99 -16.19
CA LYS A 67 -9.26 6.74 -15.77
C LYS A 67 -10.37 5.77 -15.33
N LEU A 68 -10.94 6.01 -14.17
CA LEU A 68 -12.09 5.27 -13.66
C LEU A 68 -13.38 6.06 -13.93
N ASP A 69 -14.37 5.41 -14.51
CA ASP A 69 -15.72 5.99 -14.62
C ASP A 69 -16.42 6.06 -13.25
N ASN A 70 -16.06 5.12 -12.36
CA ASN A 70 -16.43 5.11 -10.95
C ASN A 70 -15.39 4.33 -10.13
N GLU A 71 -15.30 4.63 -8.83
CA GLU A 71 -14.35 4.02 -7.88
C GLU A 71 -14.82 2.66 -7.33
N THR A 72 -15.46 1.83 -8.17
CA THR A 72 -15.92 0.51 -7.72
C THR A 72 -14.81 -0.53 -7.78
N SER A 73 -14.93 -1.54 -6.91
CA SER A 73 -14.06 -2.72 -6.92
C SER A 73 -14.07 -3.42 -8.28
N LYS A 74 -15.25 -3.57 -8.90
CA LYS A 74 -15.41 -4.17 -10.22
C LYS A 74 -14.53 -3.50 -11.28
N ASN A 75 -14.62 -2.17 -11.40
CA ASN A 75 -13.81 -1.43 -12.37
C ASN A 75 -12.32 -1.63 -12.11
N THR A 76 -11.92 -1.56 -10.84
CA THR A 76 -10.53 -1.80 -10.42
C THR A 76 -10.06 -3.20 -10.83
N ILE A 77 -10.88 -4.23 -10.60
CA ILE A 77 -10.61 -5.62 -10.96
C ILE A 77 -10.47 -5.79 -12.48
N ASP A 78 -11.41 -5.25 -13.25
CA ASP A 78 -11.40 -5.36 -14.71
C ASP A 78 -10.12 -4.75 -15.30
N TYR A 79 -9.65 -3.65 -14.72
CA TYR A 79 -8.40 -3.02 -15.10
C TYR A 79 -7.15 -3.82 -14.71
N LEU A 80 -7.12 -4.39 -13.51
CA LEU A 80 -6.04 -5.30 -13.10
C LEU A 80 -5.96 -6.54 -13.99
N LYS A 81 -7.10 -7.11 -14.39
CA LYS A 81 -7.14 -8.21 -15.37
C LYS A 81 -6.58 -7.80 -16.73
N GLY A 82 -6.89 -6.60 -17.19
CA GLY A 82 -6.33 -6.03 -18.41
C GLY A 82 -4.81 -5.83 -18.33
N LEU A 83 -4.31 -5.36 -17.18
CA LEU A 83 -2.87 -5.24 -16.92
C LEU A 83 -2.18 -6.61 -16.95
N MET A 84 -2.74 -7.59 -16.26
CA MET A 84 -2.20 -8.95 -16.26
C MET A 84 -2.16 -9.58 -17.66
N SER A 85 -3.15 -9.27 -18.49
CA SER A 85 -3.18 -9.74 -19.88
C SER A 85 -2.10 -9.09 -20.76
N ARG A 86 -1.67 -7.86 -20.45
CA ARG A 86 -0.63 -7.14 -21.22
C ARG A 86 0.79 -7.47 -20.75
N PHE A 87 0.99 -7.56 -19.44
CA PHE A 87 2.32 -7.58 -18.85
C PHE A 87 2.68 -8.90 -18.16
N GLY A 88 1.71 -9.79 -17.98
CA GLY A 88 1.88 -11.06 -17.29
C GLY A 88 1.26 -11.06 -15.89
N TYR A 89 1.33 -12.21 -15.24
CA TYR A 89 0.70 -12.42 -13.95
C TYR A 89 1.36 -11.60 -12.83
N ILE A 90 0.58 -11.26 -11.80
CA ILE A 90 1.01 -10.53 -10.59
C ILE A 90 1.07 -11.54 -9.43
N ASP A 91 2.20 -11.60 -8.73
CA ASP A 91 2.42 -12.43 -7.54
C ASP A 91 1.96 -11.71 -6.25
N GLU A 92 2.18 -10.40 -6.17
CA GLU A 92 1.87 -9.59 -4.99
C GLU A 92 1.32 -8.22 -5.42
N LEU A 93 0.14 -7.88 -4.91
CA LEU A 93 -0.47 -6.57 -5.11
C LEU A 93 -0.51 -5.82 -3.77
N VAL A 94 0.12 -4.66 -3.74
CA VAL A 94 0.17 -3.78 -2.57
C VAL A 94 -0.76 -2.61 -2.82
N SER A 95 -1.78 -2.45 -1.98
CA SER A 95 -2.70 -1.31 -2.01
C SER A 95 -2.81 -0.64 -0.66
N ASP A 96 -3.49 0.50 -0.61
CA ASP A 96 -4.03 1.00 0.63
C ASP A 96 -5.27 0.17 1.06
N ASN A 97 -5.85 0.51 2.22
CA ASN A 97 -7.08 -0.12 2.71
C ASN A 97 -8.34 0.57 2.16
N GLY A 98 -8.28 1.13 0.95
CA GLY A 98 -9.42 1.77 0.31
C GLY A 98 -10.62 0.83 0.14
N PRO A 99 -11.86 1.36 0.06
CA PRO A 99 -13.08 0.56 -0.02
C PRO A 99 -13.11 -0.39 -1.22
N GLN A 100 -12.55 0.03 -2.36
CA GLN A 100 -12.42 -0.77 -3.58
C GLN A 100 -11.55 -2.02 -3.38
N PHE A 101 -10.49 -1.94 -2.56
CA PHE A 101 -9.57 -3.05 -2.31
C PHE A 101 -10.01 -3.93 -1.13
N SER A 102 -10.71 -3.35 -0.15
CA SER A 102 -11.18 -4.08 1.05
C SER A 102 -12.52 -4.81 0.88
N SER A 103 -13.20 -4.60 -0.25
CA SER A 103 -14.49 -5.22 -0.58
C SER A 103 -14.44 -6.76 -0.69
N LEU A 104 -15.58 -7.41 -0.47
CA LEU A 104 -15.70 -8.87 -0.65
C LEU A 104 -15.42 -9.31 -2.09
N GLU A 105 -15.82 -8.49 -3.07
CA GLU A 105 -15.59 -8.74 -4.48
C GLU A 105 -14.08 -8.79 -4.79
N PHE A 106 -13.33 -7.80 -4.31
CA PHE A 106 -11.88 -7.75 -4.50
C PHE A 106 -11.18 -8.90 -3.78
N LYS A 107 -11.60 -9.25 -2.55
CA LYS A 107 -11.06 -10.42 -1.83
C LYS A 107 -11.24 -11.73 -2.59
N ARG A 108 -12.41 -11.92 -3.23
CA ARG A 108 -12.66 -13.11 -4.06
C ARG A 108 -11.74 -13.13 -5.28
N PHE A 109 -11.59 -12.00 -5.94
CA PHE A 109 -10.69 -11.86 -7.08
C PHE A 109 -9.23 -12.13 -6.69
N ALA A 110 -8.74 -11.55 -5.60
CA ALA A 110 -7.40 -11.78 -5.07
C ALA A 110 -7.16 -13.28 -4.76
N THR A 111 -8.13 -13.91 -4.09
CA THR A 111 -8.10 -15.38 -3.83
C THR A 111 -8.08 -16.21 -5.11
N GLU A 112 -8.85 -15.83 -6.14
CA GLU A 112 -8.93 -16.54 -7.42
C GLU A 112 -7.63 -16.41 -8.23
N TYR A 113 -7.00 -15.24 -8.20
CA TYR A 113 -5.78 -14.94 -8.95
C TYR A 113 -4.50 -15.25 -8.18
N GLY A 114 -4.60 -15.53 -6.88
CA GLY A 114 -3.49 -16.05 -6.07
C GLY A 114 -2.53 -14.99 -5.53
N PHE A 115 -3.00 -13.75 -5.30
CA PHE A 115 -2.24 -12.68 -4.65
C PHE A 115 -3.02 -12.04 -3.50
#